data_AF-A0AAE3KN97-F1
#
_entry.id   AF-A0AAE3KN97-F1
#
_cell.length_a   1.000
_cell.length_b   1.000
_cell.length_c   1.000
_cell.angle_alpha   90.00
_cell.angle_beta   90.00
_cell.angle_gamma   90.00
#
_symmetry.space_group_name_H-M   'P 1'
#
loop_
_entity.id
_entity.type
_entity.pdbx_description
1 polymer ?
#
loop_
_entity_poly.entity_id
_entity_poly.type
_entity_poly.pdbx_seq_one_letter_code
_entity_poly.pdbx_strand_id
1 'polypeptide(L)' 'MREIALQLYSQNLFTFGQARRLTNLSVWEFQKILAQRNISRHYDESDLLEDIATIAKI' A
#
# COMPACT_ATOMS: atom_id res chain seq x y z
N MET A 1 10.96 -8.28 -4.64
CA MET A 1 9.89 -7.27 -4.78
C MET A 1 9.16 -6.96 -3.48
N ARG A 2 8.76 -7.94 -2.65
CA ARG A 2 8.05 -7.67 -1.38
C ARG A 2 8.78 -6.72 -0.42
N GLU A 3 10.06 -6.95 -0.11
CA GLU A 3 10.80 -6.06 0.83
C GLU A 3 10.91 -4.63 0.27
N ILE A 4 11.10 -4.49 -1.04
CA ILE A 4 11.13 -3.19 -1.73
C ILE A 4 9.77 -2.49 -1.61
N ALA A 5 8.66 -3.22 -1.82
CA ALA A 5 7.32 -2.68 -1.67
C ALA A 5 7.05 -2.18 -0.24
N LEU A 6 7.45 -2.95 0.77
CA LEU A 6 7.32 -2.55 2.17
C LEU A 6 8.16 -1.31 2.49
N GLN A 7 9.37 -1.23 1.95
CA GLN A 7 10.27 -0.10 2.17
C GLN A 7 9.73 1.17 1.51
N LEU A 8 9.26 1.09 0.26
CA LEU A 8 8.64 2.21 -0.45
C LEU A 8 7.37 2.71 0.25
N TYR A 9 6.56 1.79 0.79
CA TYR A 9 5.40 2.14 1.61
C TYR A 9 5.83 2.81 2.93
N SER A 10 6.79 2.25 3.65
CA SER A 10 7.26 2.80 4.94
C SER A 10 7.90 4.18 4.82
N GLN A 11 8.40 4.53 3.63
CA GLN A 11 9.00 5.84 3.33
C GLN A 11 7.97 6.83 2.77
N ASN A 12 6.67 6.48 2.73
CA ASN A 12 5.60 7.27 2.10
C ASN A 12 5.89 7.63 0.63
N LEU A 13 6.70 6.83 -0.07
CA LEU A 13 6.98 7.02 -1.49
C LEU A 13 5.88 6.40 -2.35
N PHE A 14 5.26 5.33 -1.86
CA PHE A 14 4.21 4.58 -2.54
C PHE A 14 2.99 4.52 -1.63
N THR A 15 1.80 4.72 -2.20
CA THR A 15 0.52 4.45 -1.54
C THR A 15 0.40 2.97 -1.20
N PHE A 16 -0.58 2.62 -0.36
CA PHE A 16 -0.88 1.20 -0.08
C PHE A 16 -1.17 0.43 -1.37
N GLY A 17 -1.95 1.02 -2.28
CA GLY A 17 -2.31 0.42 -3.56
C GLY A 17 -1.10 0.18 -4.45
N GLN A 18 -0.25 1.19 -4.63
CA GLN A 18 0.98 1.09 -5.42
C GLN A 18 1.94 0.03 -4.87
N ALA A 19 2.22 0.06 -3.57
CA ALA A 19 3.14 -0.88 -2.94
C ALA A 19 2.61 -2.32 -3.04
N ARG A 20 1.32 -2.54 -2.80
CA ARG A 20 0.72 -3.88 -2.92
C ARG A 20 0.77 -4.40 -4.35
N ARG A 21 0.56 -3.57 -5.38
CA ARG A 21 0.63 -3.98 -6.80
C ARG A 21 2.01 -4.47 -7.23
N LEU A 22 3.09 -4.06 -6.54
CA LEU A 22 4.43 -4.61 -6.73
C LEU A 22 4.59 -6.03 -6.18
N THR A 23 3.56 -6.55 -5.52
CA THR A 23 3.53 -7.87 -4.91
C THR A 23 2.36 -8.66 -5.46
N ASN A 24 2.47 -9.99 -5.45
CA ASN A 24 1.36 -10.85 -5.83
C ASN A 24 0.45 -11.18 -4.63
N LEU A 25 0.36 -10.25 -3.66
CA LEU A 25 -0.35 -10.43 -2.40
C LEU A 25 -1.76 -9.84 -2.47
N SER A 26 -2.68 -10.54 -1.80
CA SER A 26 -3.99 -10.00 -1.46
C SER A 26 -3.85 -8.79 -0.53
N VAL A 27 -4.93 -7.99 -0.44
CA VAL A 27 -5.00 -6.86 0.50
C VAL A 27 -4.74 -7.32 1.94
N TRP A 28 -5.32 -8.45 2.32
CA TRP A 28 -5.23 -8.98 3.69
C TRP A 28 -3.82 -9.48 4.02
N GLU A 29 -3.16 -10.18 3.10
CA GLU A 29 -1.77 -10.62 3.29
C GLU A 29 -0.82 -9.44 3.43
N PHE A 30 -0.98 -8.41 2.60
CA PHE A 30 -0.13 -7.23 2.68
C PHE A 30 -0.32 -6.49 4.01
N GLN A 31 -1.57 -6.32 4.48
CA GLN A 31 -1.88 -5.75 5.81
C GLN A 31 -1.26 -6.56 6.95
N LYS A 32 -1.35 -7.90 6.91
CA LYS A 32 -0.78 -8.76 7.94
C LYS A 32 0.74 -8.56 8.06
N ILE A 33 1.42 -8.39 6.94
CA ILE A 33 2.87 -8.16 6.92
C ILE A 33 3.24 -6.78 7.47
N LEU A 34 2.47 -5.75 7.15
CA LEU A 34 2.65 -4.42 7.75
C LEU A 34 2.51 -4.48 9.28
N ALA A 35 1.46 -5.16 9.77
CA ALA A 35 1.24 -5.34 11.21
C ALA A 35 2.38 -6.11 11.89
N GLN A 36 2.84 -7.22 11.28
CA GLN A 36 3.98 -8.00 11.80
C GLN A 36 5.28 -7.19 11.88
N ARG A 37 5.44 -6.19 11.02
CA ARG A 37 6.63 -5.31 10.96
C ARG A 37 6.45 -4.01 11.74
N ASN A 38 5.31 -3.82 12.45
CA ASN A 38 4.95 -2.56 13.12
C ASN A 38 5.00 -1.33 12.19
N ILE A 39 4.71 -1.52 10.91
CA ILE A 39 4.57 -0.41 9.96
C ILE A 39 3.15 0.13 10.12
N SER A 40 3.03 1.34 10.66
CA SER A 40 1.73 1.98 10.82
C SER A 40 1.07 2.18 9.48
N ARG A 41 -0.25 1.97 9.42
CA ARG A 41 -1.02 2.33 8.23
C ARG A 41 -1.14 3.85 8.22
N HIS A 42 -0.39 4.48 7.34
CA HIS A 42 -0.65 5.85 6.93
C HIS A 42 -1.79 5.75 5.91
N TYR A 43 -2.95 6.32 6.24
CA TYR A 43 -3.97 6.64 5.24
C TYR A 43 -3.84 8.14 5.03
N ASP A 44 -3.15 8.51 3.96
CA ASP A 44 -2.91 9.91 3.64
C ASP A 44 -3.75 10.37 2.44
N GLU A 45 -3.67 11.66 2.13
CA GLU A 45 -4.42 12.26 1.02
C GLU A 45 -4.13 11.58 -0.33
N SER A 46 -2.94 11.00 -0.49
CA SER A 46 -2.54 10.27 -1.69
C SER A 46 -3.28 8.93 -1.81
N ASP A 47 -3.49 8.22 -0.69
CA ASP A 47 -4.29 7.00 -0.66
C ASP A 47 -5.75 7.31 -1.06
N LEU A 48 -6.32 8.41 -0.56
CA LEU A 48 -7.67 8.86 -0.91
C LEU A 48 -7.78 9.22 -2.40
N LEU A 49 -6.80 9.96 -2.93
CA LEU A 49 -6.78 10.33 -4.35
C LEU A 49 -6.67 9.10 -5.27
N GLU A 50 -5.91 8.09 -4.86
CA GLU A 50 -5.79 6.84 -5.61
C GLU A 50 -7.09 6.02 -5.59
N ASP A 51 -7.80 5.99 -4.46
CA ASP A 51 -9.11 5.36 -4.34
C ASP A 51 -10.14 6.08 -5.24
N ILE A 52 -10.17 7.41 -5.24
CA ILE A 52 -11.01 8.21 -6.14
C ILE A 52 -10.70 7.91 -7.61
N ALA A 53 -9.41 7.87 -7.97
CA ALA A 53 -8.98 7.54 -9.34
C ALA A 53 -9.34 6.11 -9.75
N THR A 54 -9.40 5.18 -8.80
CA THR A 54 -9.83 3.80 -9.04
C THR A 54 -11.33 3.74 -9.32
N ILE A 55 -12.14 4.47 -8.54
CA ILE A 55 -13.60 4.57 -8.74
C ILE A 55 -13.91 5.26 -10.07
N ALA A 56 -13.18 6.33 -10.44
CA ALA A 56 -13.42 7.08 -11.67
C ALA A 56 -13.07 6.31 -12.97
N LYS A 57 -12.40 5.17 -12.87
CA LYS A 57 -12.09 4.28 -14.01
C LYS A 57 -13.18 3.23 -14.28
N ILE A 58 -14.21 3.18 -13.42
CA ILE A 58 -15.39 2.33 -13.55
C ILE A 58 -16.52 3.17 -14.17
#